data_AF-A0A2V8CVK0-F1
#
_entry.id   AF-A0A2V8CVK0-F1
#
_cell.length_a   1.000
_cell.length_b   1.000
_cell.length_c   1.000
_cell.angle_alpha   90.00
_cell.angle_beta   90.00
_cell.angle_gamma   90.00
#
_symmetry.space_group_name_H-M   'P 1'
#
loop_
_entity.id
_entity.type
_entity.pdbx_description
1 polymer ?
#
loop_
_entity_poly.entity_id
_entity_poly.type
_entity_poly.pdbx_seq_one_letter_code
_entity_poly.pdbx_strand_id
1 'polypeptide(L)'
;MNGTRLKPGTREAETYAPGKAPLSRLYRNNHDGTFRDVTSRAGLMNRGEGAPGGNNVGWASSVCAGDYDNDGWLDIFITYYGQNILYRNRGD
;
A
#
# COMPACT_ATOMS: atom_id res chain seq x y z
N MET A 1 29.17 30.42 -14.13
CA MET A 1 28.29 30.15 -12.98
C MET A 1 28.94 29.05 -12.17
N ASN A 2 29.62 29.41 -11.07
CA ASN A 2 30.47 28.48 -10.31
C ASN A 2 29.60 27.85 -9.21
N GLY A 3 28.96 26.72 -9.51
CA GLY A 3 28.09 26.03 -8.56
C GLY A 3 28.87 25.52 -7.34
N THR A 4 28.45 25.91 -6.13
CA THR A 4 28.95 25.37 -4.87
C THR A 4 28.39 23.96 -4.65
N ARG A 5 29.26 22.99 -4.34
CA ARG A 5 28.84 21.62 -3.98
C ARG A 5 27.99 21.65 -2.71
N LEU A 6 26.85 20.97 -2.74
CA LEU A 6 26.03 20.73 -1.55
C LEU A 6 26.69 19.68 -0.65
N LYS A 7 26.48 19.80 0.68
CA LYS A 7 26.85 18.75 1.62
C LYS A 7 25.93 17.53 1.41
N PRO A 8 26.43 16.30 1.54
CA PRO A 8 25.57 15.12 1.55
C PRO A 8 24.48 15.25 2.61
N GLY A 9 23.23 15.03 2.22
CA GLY A 9 22.11 14.94 3.17
C GLY A 9 22.06 13.55 3.81
N THR A 10 21.57 13.48 5.04
CA THR A 10 21.20 12.20 5.66
C THR A 10 19.77 11.86 5.25
N ARG A 11 19.51 10.60 4.88
CA ARG A 11 18.13 10.12 4.79
C ARG A 11 17.61 10.00 6.21
N GLU A 12 16.72 10.92 6.61
CA GLU A 12 15.92 10.75 7.83
C GLU A 12 15.28 9.35 7.74
N ALA A 13 15.61 8.47 8.68
CA ALA A 13 14.92 7.20 8.76
C ALA A 13 13.44 7.52 9.04
N GLU A 14 12.53 7.12 8.15
CA GLU A 14 11.10 7.34 8.34
C GLU A 14 10.57 6.41 9.43
N THR A 15 10.84 6.79 10.68
CA THR A 15 10.17 6.19 11.83
C THR A 15 8.88 6.95 12.06
N TYR A 16 7.76 6.35 11.66
CA TYR A 16 6.45 6.87 12.03
C TYR A 16 6.15 6.53 13.49
N ALA A 17 5.56 7.47 14.24
CA ALA A 17 5.03 7.17 15.56
C ALA A 17 4.05 5.97 15.50
N PRO A 18 3.90 5.17 16.56
CA PRO A 18 2.97 4.05 16.58
C PRO A 18 1.57 4.46 16.09
N GLY A 19 1.05 3.72 15.09
CA GLY A 19 -0.24 4.00 14.47
C GLY A 19 -0.29 5.17 13.48
N LYS A 20 0.79 5.95 13.32
CA LYS A 20 0.88 7.11 12.42
C LYS A 20 1.51 6.83 11.05
N ALA A 21 1.96 5.60 10.81
CA ALA A 21 2.44 5.20 9.49
C ALA A 21 1.38 5.45 8.41
N PRO A 22 1.76 5.91 7.20
CA PRO A 22 0.89 5.95 6.05
C PRO A 22 0.59 4.54 5.58
N LEU A 23 -0.65 4.32 5.15
CA LEU A 23 -1.14 3.05 4.61
C LEU A 23 -2.05 3.35 3.42
N SER A 24 -2.06 2.42 2.49
CA SER A 24 -3.09 2.34 1.46
C SER A 24 -4.47 2.17 2.10
N ARG A 25 -5.47 2.83 1.52
CA ARG A 25 -6.88 2.74 1.93
C ARG A 25 -7.70 2.16 0.80
N LEU A 26 -8.64 1.29 1.13
CA LEU A 26 -9.60 0.74 0.16
C LEU A 26 -11.01 1.17 0.56
N TYR A 27 -11.70 1.81 -0.38
CA TYR A 27 -13.07 2.27 -0.21
C TYR A 27 -13.98 1.53 -1.17
N ARG A 28 -15.04 0.92 -0.65
CA ARG A 28 -16.09 0.30 -1.45
C ARG A 28 -17.12 1.37 -1.82
N ASN A 29 -17.38 1.52 -3.11
CA ASN A 29 -18.51 2.31 -3.60
C ASN A 29 -19.83 1.62 -3.21
N ASN A 30 -20.73 2.33 -2.54
CA ASN A 30 -22.04 1.81 -2.15
C ASN A 30 -23.12 1.99 -3.23
N HIS A 31 -22.78 2.66 -4.35
CA HIS A 31 -23.66 2.96 -5.48
C HIS A 31 -24.80 3.95 -5.19
N ASP A 32 -24.67 4.73 -4.11
CA ASP A 32 -25.62 5.75 -3.67
C ASP A 32 -24.94 7.12 -3.48
N GLY A 33 -23.75 7.31 -4.06
CA GLY A 33 -22.91 8.48 -3.86
C GLY A 33 -22.06 8.43 -2.58
N THR A 34 -22.13 7.35 -1.79
CA THR A 34 -21.30 7.15 -0.60
C THR A 34 -20.26 6.05 -0.79
N PHE A 35 -19.24 6.10 0.08
CA PHE A 35 -18.17 5.12 0.12
C PHE A 35 -17.98 4.59 1.54
N ARG A 36 -17.68 3.30 1.67
CA ARG A 36 -17.34 2.67 2.95
C ARG A 36 -15.87 2.31 2.98
N ASP A 37 -15.17 2.70 4.05
CA ASP A 37 -13.81 2.22 4.31
C ASP A 37 -13.85 0.71 4.61
N VAL A 38 -13.19 -0.08 3.76
CA VAL A 38 -13.06 -1.53 3.89
C VAL A 38 -11.60 -1.96 4.08
N THR A 39 -10.68 -1.02 4.34
CA THR A 39 -9.23 -1.25 4.42
C THR A 39 -8.87 -2.39 5.38
N SER A 40 -9.47 -2.40 6.58
CA SER A 40 -9.22 -3.45 7.57
C SER A 40 -9.76 -4.80 7.14
N ARG A 41 -11.03 -4.83 6.69
CA ARG A 41 -11.70 -6.07 6.25
C ARG A 41 -10.99 -6.70 5.05
N ALA A 42 -10.47 -5.89 4.14
CA ALA A 42 -9.75 -6.34 2.95
C ALA A 42 -8.30 -6.79 3.25
N GLY A 43 -7.82 -6.69 4.50
CA GLY A 43 -6.47 -7.11 4.88
C GLY A 43 -5.35 -6.13 4.51
N LEU A 44 -5.67 -4.86 4.17
CA LEU A 44 -4.67 -3.86 3.80
C LEU A 44 -3.99 -3.19 5.02
N MET A 45 -4.36 -3.56 6.26
CA MET A 45 -3.84 -2.94 7.48
C MET A 45 -2.55 -3.57 8.04
N ASN A 46 -1.87 -4.49 7.34
CA ASN A 46 -0.69 -5.17 7.91
C ASN A 46 0.50 -4.21 8.10
N ARG A 47 0.90 -4.00 9.36
CA ARG A 47 1.98 -3.07 9.78
C ARG A 47 3.16 -3.77 10.49
N GLY A 48 3.27 -5.10 10.40
CA GLY A 48 4.22 -5.87 11.21
C GLY A 48 5.19 -6.69 10.39
N GLU A 49 6.45 -6.77 10.84
CA GLU A 49 7.37 -7.83 10.41
C GLU A 49 6.74 -9.21 10.67
N GLY A 50 6.78 -10.09 9.68
CA GLY A 50 6.26 -11.45 9.79
C GLY A 50 4.75 -11.61 9.55
N ALA A 51 4.00 -10.54 9.28
CA ALA A 51 2.64 -10.68 8.76
C ALA A 51 2.66 -11.37 7.38
N PRO A 52 1.68 -12.21 7.03
CA PRO A 52 1.54 -12.71 5.66
C PRO A 52 1.44 -11.51 4.70
N GLY A 53 2.37 -11.41 3.75
CA GLY A 53 2.50 -10.25 2.85
C GLY A 53 3.45 -9.14 3.32
N GLY A 54 4.13 -9.29 4.47
CA GLY A 54 5.16 -8.37 4.95
C GLY A 54 4.62 -7.11 5.62
N ASN A 55 5.47 -6.08 5.73
CA ASN A 55 5.08 -4.74 6.15
C ASN A 55 4.56 -3.95 4.94
N ASN A 56 3.29 -3.56 4.97
CA ASN A 56 2.62 -2.90 3.84
C ASN A 56 2.78 -1.37 3.90
N VAL A 57 3.55 -0.87 4.88
CA VAL A 57 3.95 0.53 5.01
C VAL A 57 5.16 0.77 4.11
N GLY A 58 4.99 1.63 3.11
CA GLY A 58 6.06 1.96 2.19
C GLY A 58 5.64 3.01 1.17
N TRP A 59 6.56 3.33 0.26
CA TRP A 59 6.32 4.34 -0.76
C TRP A 59 5.67 3.68 -1.97
N ALA A 60 4.35 3.57 -1.95
CA ALA A 60 3.58 3.05 -3.07
C ALA A 60 3.69 3.99 -4.28
N SER A 61 3.95 3.44 -5.46
CA SER A 61 4.12 4.22 -6.70
C SER A 61 2.99 4.02 -7.71
N SER A 62 2.33 2.88 -7.72
CA SER A 62 1.23 2.56 -8.64
C SER A 62 0.35 1.43 -8.11
N VAL A 63 -0.86 1.34 -8.66
CA VAL A 63 -1.83 0.28 -8.37
C VAL A 63 -2.44 -0.23 -9.67
N CYS A 64 -2.66 -1.54 -9.75
CA CYS A 64 -3.37 -2.21 -10.83
C CYS A 64 -4.44 -3.13 -10.24
N ALA A 65 -5.58 -3.26 -10.94
CA ALA A 65 -6.61 -4.24 -10.64
C ALA A 65 -6.75 -5.19 -11.83
N GLY A 66 -6.80 -6.49 -11.56
CA GLY A 66 -6.94 -7.53 -12.58
C GLY A 66 -7.22 -8.88 -11.94
N ASP A 67 -7.90 -9.75 -12.66
CA ASP A 67 -8.16 -11.14 -12.26
C ASP A 67 -6.93 -11.98 -12.67
N TYR A 68 -5.99 -12.16 -11.75
CA TYR A 68 -4.67 -12.72 -12.08
C TYR A 68 -4.69 -14.23 -12.22
N ASP A 69 -5.59 -14.89 -11.50
CA ASP A 69 -5.71 -16.35 -11.43
C ASP A 69 -6.99 -16.90 -12.07
N ASN A 70 -7.78 -16.02 -12.69
CA ASN A 70 -8.97 -16.34 -13.46
C ASN A 70 -10.07 -16.98 -12.59
N ASP A 71 -10.21 -16.52 -11.35
CA ASP A 71 -11.23 -16.96 -10.40
C ASP A 71 -12.53 -16.12 -10.46
N GLY A 72 -12.53 -15.07 -11.28
CA GLY A 72 -13.67 -14.17 -11.47
C GLY A 72 -13.71 -12.99 -10.51
N TRP A 73 -12.73 -12.85 -9.61
CA TRP A 73 -12.60 -11.75 -8.67
C TRP A 73 -11.37 -10.89 -9.00
N LEU A 74 -11.54 -9.56 -9.02
CA LEU A 74 -10.40 -8.67 -9.26
C LEU A 74 -9.46 -8.67 -8.06
N ASP A 75 -8.18 -8.94 -8.33
CA ASP A 75 -7.05 -8.79 -7.42
C ASP A 75 -6.46 -7.39 -7.49
N ILE A 76 -5.64 -7.03 -6.50
CA ILE A 76 -4.96 -5.75 -6.44
C ILE A 76 -3.45 -5.94 -6.37
N PHE A 77 -2.72 -5.35 -7.31
CA PHE A 77 -1.26 -5.29 -7.29
C PHE A 77 -0.80 -3.86 -6.98
N ILE A 78 0.07 -3.71 -5.98
CA ILE A 78 0.63 -2.41 -5.59
C ILE A 78 2.15 -2.47 -5.70
N THR A 79 2.72 -1.51 -6.43
CA THR A 79 4.17 -1.33 -6.51
C THR A 79 4.66 -0.43 -5.39
N TYR A 80 5.78 -0.80 -4.77
CA TYR A 80 6.42 -0.01 -3.72
C TYR A 80 7.88 0.26 -4.07
N TYR A 81 8.47 1.30 -3.48
CA TYR A 81 9.92 1.35 -3.34
C TYR A 81 10.40 0.20 -2.45
N GLY A 82 10.87 -0.88 -3.07
CA GLY A 82 11.23 -2.13 -2.40
C GLY A 82 10.40 -3.31 -2.91
N GLN A 83 9.68 -3.98 -2.01
CA GLN A 83 8.91 -5.18 -2.33
C GLN A 83 7.48 -4.83 -2.75
N ASN A 84 7.08 -5.31 -3.93
CA ASN A 84 5.70 -5.19 -4.42
C ASN A 84 4.80 -6.21 -3.72
N ILE A 85 3.51 -5.91 -3.64
CA ILE A 85 2.51 -6.77 -2.98
C ILE A 85 1.36 -7.06 -3.95
N LEU A 86 1.01 -8.34 -4.08
CA LEU A 86 -0.21 -8.81 -4.72
C LEU A 86 -1.22 -9.21 -3.62
N TYR A 87 -2.38 -8.57 -3.62
CA TYR A 87 -3.52 -8.91 -2.78
C TYR A 87 -4.49 -9.73 -3.60
N ARG A 88 -4.53 -11.04 -3.34
CA ARG A 88 -5.51 -11.95 -3.94
C ARG A 88 -6.88 -11.76 -3.31
N ASN A 89 -7.90 -11.50 -4.12
CA ASN A 89 -9.28 -11.48 -3.68
C ASN A 89 -9.79 -12.91 -3.50
N ARG A 90 -10.57 -13.17 -2.44
CA ARG A 90 -11.05 -14.53 -2.11
C ARG A 90 -12.56 -14.68 -2.27
N GLY A 91 -13.27 -13.61 -2.65
CA GLY A 91 -14.71 -13.62 -2.83
C GLY A 91 -15.55 -13.73 -1.53
N ASP A 92 -14.96 -13.57 -0.34
CA ASP A 92 -15.59 -13.76 0.98
C ASP A 92 -15.92 -12.49 1.81
#